data_AF-A0A183D9C4-F1
#
_entry.id   AF-A0A183D9C4-F1
#
_cell.length_a   1.000
_cell.length_b   1.000
_cell.length_c   1.000
_cell.angle_alpha   90.00
_cell.angle_beta   90.00
_cell.angle_gamma   90.00
#
_symmetry.space_group_name_H-M   'P 1'
#
loop_
_entity.id
_entity.type
_entity.pdbx_description
1 polymer ?
#
loop_
_entity_poly.entity_id
_entity_poly.type
_entity_poly.pdbx_seq_one_letter_code
_entity_poly.pdbx_strand_id
1 'polypeptide(L)' 'LLVVQKLLQSVNQWVTKTTHGKISNLISKQEISPETKMMLLNALYFKAIWSERFNKSDTKEMPFDVDPLKQITVKKKTL' A
#
# COMPACT_ATOMS: atom_id res chain seq x y z
N LEU A 1 16.37 1.80 -23.40
CA LEU A 1 15.21 0.88 -23.39
C LEU A 1 15.42 -0.34 -22.48
N LEU A 2 16.44 -1.18 -22.72
CA LEU A 2 16.73 -2.35 -21.87
C LEU A 2 17.15 -2.01 -20.44
N VAL A 3 17.94 -0.94 -20.26
CA VAL A 3 18.37 -0.46 -18.92
C VAL A 3 17.16 -0.03 -18.08
N VAL A 4 16.24 0.73 -18.66
CA VAL A 4 15.00 1.17 -17.99
C VAL A 4 14.15 -0.03 -17.57
N GLN A 5 14.01 -1.04 -18.43
CA GLN A 5 13.28 -2.27 -18.09
C GLN A 5 13.94 -3.05 -16.94
N LYS A 6 15.27 -3.21 -16.99
CA LYS A 6 16.01 -3.87 -15.90
C LYS A 6 15.89 -3.12 -14.58
N LEU A 7 15.95 -1.78 -14.61
CA LEU A 7 15.74 -0.93 -13.43
C LEU A 7 14.34 -1.10 -12.84
N LEU A 8 13.29 -0.98 -13.67
CA LEU A 8 11.89 -1.18 -13.27
C LEU A 8 11.70 -2.53 -12.59
N GLN A 9 12.20 -3.59 -13.22
CA GLN A 9 12.08 -4.94 -12.70
C GLN A 9 12.81 -5.07 -11.36
N SER A 10 14.04 -4.56 -11.27
CA SER A 10 14.87 -4.67 -10.05
C SER A 10 14.23 -3.93 -8.87
N VAL A 11 13.77 -2.69 -9.08
CA VAL A 11 13.13 -1.88 -8.03
C VAL A 11 11.84 -2.54 -7.58
N ASN A 12 10.92 -2.87 -8.50
CA ASN A 12 9.63 -3.43 -8.12
C ASN A 12 9.76 -4.82 -7.49
N GLN A 13 10.72 -5.65 -7.92
CA GLN A 13 11.03 -6.92 -7.24
C GLN A 13 11.57 -6.69 -5.83
N TRP A 14 12.50 -5.74 -5.65
CA TRP A 14 13.04 -5.39 -4.34
C TRP A 14 11.95 -4.88 -3.39
N VAL A 15 11.07 -3.98 -3.85
CA VAL A 15 9.96 -3.45 -3.05
C VAL A 15 8.95 -4.55 -2.72
N THR A 16 8.57 -5.38 -3.70
CA THR A 16 7.68 -6.53 -3.47
C THR A 16 8.22 -7.42 -2.37
N LYS A 17 9.51 -7.78 -2.45
CA LYS A 17 10.15 -8.63 -1.43
C LYS A 17 10.16 -7.96 -0.06
N THR A 18 10.61 -6.72 0.02
CA THR A 18 10.78 -5.97 1.29
C THR A 18 9.44 -5.69 1.96
N THR A 19 8.38 -5.49 1.18
CA THR A 19 7.04 -5.20 1.68
C THR A 19 6.15 -6.43 1.79
N HIS A 20 6.72 -7.63 1.75
CA HIS A 20 5.97 -8.90 1.84
C HIS A 20 4.83 -9.00 0.82
N GLY A 21 5.08 -8.50 -0.39
CA GLY A 21 4.15 -8.47 -1.51
C GLY A 21 3.03 -7.42 -1.40
N LYS A 22 3.09 -6.51 -0.43
CA LYS A 22 2.03 -5.50 -0.20
C LYS A 22 2.18 -4.26 -1.06
N ILE A 23 3.39 -3.98 -1.54
CA ILE A 23 3.67 -2.98 -2.57
C ILE A 23 4.41 -3.70 -3.69
N SER A 24 3.80 -3.81 -4.86
CA SER A 24 4.33 -4.60 -5.98
C SER A 24 4.75 -3.78 -7.20
N ASN A 25 4.21 -2.57 -7.36
CA ASN A 25 4.55 -1.65 -8.43
C ASN A 25 4.79 -0.26 -7.84
N LEU A 26 5.97 -0.05 -7.25
CA LEU A 26 6.34 1.25 -6.70
C LEU A 26 6.55 2.28 -7.81
N ILE A 27 7.12 1.83 -8.94
CA ILE A 27 7.37 2.67 -10.11
C ILE A 27 6.90 1.98 -11.39
N SER A 28 6.37 2.76 -12.32
CA SER A 28 5.87 2.35 -13.64
C SER A 28 6.78 2.85 -14.76
N LYS A 29 6.62 2.28 -15.96
CA LYS A 29 7.43 2.66 -17.13
C LYS A 29 7.23 4.13 -17.53
N GLN A 30 6.04 4.66 -17.27
CA GLN A 30 5.66 6.04 -17.58
C GLN A 30 6.35 7.05 -16.65
N GLU A 31 6.83 6.61 -15.48
CA GLU A 31 7.48 7.45 -14.48
C GLU A 31 9.00 7.52 -14.64
N ILE A 32 9.58 6.78 -15.61
CA ILE A 32 11.02 6.77 -15.87
C ILE A 32 11.32 7.30 -17.28
N SER A 33 11.99 8.45 -17.34
CA SER A 33 12.59 8.97 -18.57
C SER A 33 13.99 8.37 -18.79
N PRO A 34 14.43 8.15 -20.05
CA PRO A 34 15.84 7.89 -20.37
C PRO A 34 16.82 8.95 -19.83
N GLU A 35 16.34 10.16 -19.55
CA GLU A 35 17.15 11.24 -18.98
C GLU A 35 17.25 11.22 -17.45
N THR A 36 16.53 10.31 -16.78
CA THR A 36 16.57 10.17 -15.32
C THR A 36 17.97 9.77 -14.88
N LYS A 37 18.68 10.66 -14.18
CA LYS A 37 20.03 10.38 -13.68
C LYS A 37 20.03 9.79 -12.26
N MET A 38 19.01 10.11 -11.45
CA MET A 38 18.91 9.67 -10.06
C MET A 38 17.44 9.61 -9.61
N MET A 39 17.11 8.68 -8.72
CA MET A 39 15.82 8.57 -8.04
C MET A 39 16.04 8.25 -6.56
N LEU A 40 15.27 8.87 -5.68
CA LEU A 40 15.19 8.50 -4.26
C LEU A 40 13.85 7.81 -4.03
N LEU A 41 13.88 6.60 -3.48
CA LEU A 41 12.71 5.74 -3.32
C LEU A 41 12.56 5.32 -1.85
N ASN A 42 11.33 5.32 -1.35
CA ASN A 42 10.98 4.80 -0.03
C ASN A 42 9.74 3.90 -0.13
N ALA A 43 9.75 2.79 0.60
CA ALA A 43 8.62 1.88 0.71
C ALA A 43 8.58 1.29 2.12
N LEU A 44 7.43 1.41 2.77
CA LEU A 44 7.24 0.94 4.15
C LEU A 44 5.99 0.06 4.21
N TYR A 45 6.13 -1.13 4.79
CA TYR A 45 5.00 -1.98 5.16
C TYR A 45 5.06 -2.29 6.65
N PHE A 46 3.94 -2.07 7.33
CA PHE A 46 3.80 -2.34 8.74
C PHE A 46 2.63 -3.27 9.01
N LYS A 47 2.87 -4.32 9.79
CA LYS A 47 1.87 -5.24 10.29
C LYS A 47 2.21 -5.60 11.73
N ALA A 48 1.36 -5.18 12.65
CA ALA A 48 1.51 -5.49 14.06
C ALA A 48 0.21 -6.04 14.64
N ILE A 49 0.33 -6.61 15.82
CA ILE A 49 -0.77 -7.10 16.63
C ILE A 49 -1.04 -6.04 17.70
N TRP A 50 -2.30 -5.68 17.87
CA TRP A 50 -2.73 -4.80 18.96
C TRP A 50 -2.44 -5.47 20.32
N SER A 51 -1.94 -4.68 21.28
CA SER A 51 -1.74 -5.13 22.66
C SER A 51 -3.07 -5.62 23.26
N GLU A 52 -4.11 -4.81 23.10
CA GLU A 52 -5.50 -5.17 23.40
C GLU A 52 -6.22 -5.46 22.08
N ARG A 53 -6.63 -6.71 21.88
CA ARG A 53 -7.25 -7.15 20.63
C ARG A 53 -8.76 -6.93 20.67
N PHE A 54 -9.30 -6.39 19.60
CA PHE A 54 -10.74 -6.38 19.37
C PHE A 54 -11.33 -7.80 19.33
N ASN A 55 -12.43 -8.00 20.04
CA ASN A 55 -13.21 -9.22 19.91
C ASN A 55 -13.93 -9.23 18.55
N LYS A 56 -13.81 -10.34 17.83
CA LYS A 56 -14.37 -10.46 16.47
C LYS A 56 -15.90 -10.46 16.48
N SER A 57 -16.55 -10.98 17.53
CA SER A 57 -18.02 -10.99 17.63
C SER A 57 -18.62 -9.58 17.71
N ASP A 58 -17.83 -8.63 18.18
CA ASP A 58 -18.28 -7.26 18.46
C ASP A 58 -18.04 -6.34 17.24
N THR A 59 -17.45 -6.88 16.17
CA THR A 59 -17.31 -6.20 14.89
C THR A 59 -18.63 -6.26 14.11
N LYS A 60 -19.25 -5.11 13.86
CA LYS A 60 -20.56 -5.01 13.18
C LYS A 60 -20.51 -4.05 11.99
N GLU A 61 -21.41 -4.27 11.04
CA GLU A 61 -21.64 -3.32 9.95
C GLU A 61 -22.38 -2.10 10.48
N MET A 62 -21.82 -0.93 10.23
CA MET A 62 -22.28 0.36 10.74
C MET A 62 -22.10 1.42 9.65
N PRO A 63 -22.95 2.47 9.62
CA PRO A 63 -22.74 3.56 8.69
C PRO A 63 -21.49 4.40 9.04
N PHE A 64 -20.80 4.91 8.01
CA PHE A 64 -19.66 5.82 8.08
C PHE A 64 -19.88 7.00 7.13
N ASP A 65 -19.87 8.20 7.68
CA ASP A 65 -19.99 9.43 6.91
C ASP A 65 -18.66 9.77 6.23
N VAL A 66 -18.62 9.66 4.92
CA VAL A 66 -17.44 9.99 4.10
C VAL A 66 -17.34 11.51 3.92
N ASP A 67 -18.49 12.15 3.72
CA ASP A 67 -18.70 13.60 3.62
C ASP A 67 -20.17 13.92 3.99
N PRO A 68 -20.58 15.20 4.08
CA PRO A 68 -21.93 15.57 4.52
C PRO A 68 -23.10 14.98 3.72
N LEU A 69 -22.86 14.53 2.48
CA LEU A 69 -23.89 14.01 1.58
C LEU A 69 -23.72 12.52 1.28
N LYS A 70 -22.62 11.89 1.75
CA LYS A 70 -22.27 10.52 1.40
C LYS A 70 -21.97 9.67 2.62
N GLN A 71 -22.74 8.60 2.75
CA GLN A 71 -22.54 7.57 3.75
C GLN A 71 -22.25 6.22 3.09
N ILE A 72 -21.37 5.43 3.71
CA ILE A 72 -21.07 4.05 3.30
C ILE A 72 -21.17 3.12 4.51
N THR A 73 -21.49 1.85 4.28
CA THR A 73 -21.46 0.83 5.34
C THR A 73 -20.05 0.28 5.51
N VAL A 74 -19.55 0.24 6.74
CA VAL A 74 -18.22 -0.31 7.09
C VAL A 74 -18.31 -1.29 8.25
N LYS A 75 -17.36 -2.22 8.33
CA LYS A 75 -17.20 -3.11 9.49
C LYS A 75 -16.47 -2.38 10.62
N LYS A 76 -17.22 -1.81 11.55
CA LYS A 76 -16.70 -1.10 12.73
C LYS A 76 -16.25 -2.09 13.78
N LYS A 77 -15.02 -1.93 14.28
CA LYS A 77 -14.48 -2.67 15.43
C LYS A 77 -14.77 -1.88 16.71
N THR A 78 -15.15 -2.58 17.77
CA THR A 78 -15.39 -2.01 19.11
C THR A 78 -14.56 -2.80 20.11
N LEU A 79 -13.95 -2.10 21.06
CA LEU A 79 -13.21 -2.71 22.18
C LEU A 79 -14.18 -3.25 23.22
#